data_AF-A0A293NFZ7-F1
#
_entry.id   AF-A0A293NFZ7-F1
#
_cell.length_a   1.000
_cell.length_b   1.000
_cell.length_c   1.000
_cell.angle_alpha   90.00
_cell.angle_beta   90.00
_cell.angle_gamma   90.00
#
_symmetry.space_group_name_H-M   'P 1'
#
loop_
_entity.id
_entity.type
_entity.pdbx_description
1 polymer ?
#
loop_
_entity_poly.entity_id
_entity_poly.type
_entity_poly.pdbx_seq_one_letter_code
_entity_poly.pdbx_strand_id
1 'polypeptide(L)'
;MPSAPRGHLRLRTSSIMTRLRPNISFVTLGVEDLQRSRDFYCAMGLQEHPRSNDHVAFFDMGGQLLALFPRNALATDVGVSPGSTTGLTTTLSQNVRERADIDRLLQHAAECGGRILQEASAPPWGGVRGYFADPDGFTWEIAWNPATVIDEDGRVRLGGSED
;
A
#
# COMPACT_ATOMS: atom_id res chain seq x y z
N MET A 1 -20.95 -59.68 -21.69
CA MET A 1 -21.61 -58.58 -20.94
C MET A 1 -20.58 -57.49 -20.68
N PRO A 2 -20.75 -56.25 -21.16
CA PRO A 2 -19.71 -55.23 -21.04
C PRO A 2 -19.78 -54.50 -19.70
N SER A 3 -18.60 -54.24 -19.14
CA SER A 3 -18.37 -53.57 -17.86
C SER A 3 -18.70 -52.07 -17.92
N ALA A 4 -19.36 -51.54 -16.87
CA ALA A 4 -19.59 -50.11 -16.68
C ALA A 4 -18.27 -49.36 -16.43
N PRO A 5 -18.09 -48.12 -16.93
CA PRO A 5 -16.92 -47.31 -16.58
C PRO A 5 -17.12 -46.64 -15.22
N ARG A 6 -16.11 -46.77 -14.35
CA ARG A 6 -15.99 -46.02 -13.09
C ARG A 6 -15.66 -44.57 -13.43
N GLY A 7 -16.65 -43.68 -13.30
CA GLY A 7 -16.43 -42.23 -13.36
C GLY A 7 -15.70 -41.76 -12.11
N HIS A 8 -14.40 -41.47 -12.24
CA HIS A 8 -13.69 -40.69 -11.23
C HIS A 8 -14.11 -39.22 -11.35
N LEU A 9 -14.99 -38.79 -10.45
CA LEU A 9 -15.33 -37.39 -10.22
C LEU A 9 -14.08 -36.66 -9.71
N ARG A 10 -13.27 -36.11 -10.62
CA ARG A 10 -12.11 -35.28 -10.27
C ARG A 10 -12.08 -33.97 -11.05
N LEU A 11 -13.23 -33.30 -11.20
CA LEU A 11 -13.31 -32.01 -11.89
C LEU A 11 -14.41 -31.14 -11.28
N ARG A 12 -14.18 -30.49 -10.12
CA ARG A 12 -14.98 -29.32 -9.71
C ARG A 12 -14.20 -28.24 -8.93
N THR A 13 -13.09 -28.57 -8.28
CA THR A 13 -12.35 -27.55 -7.49
C THR A 13 -11.49 -26.61 -8.35
N SER A 14 -11.08 -27.03 -9.55
CA SER A 14 -10.11 -26.29 -10.37
C SER A 14 -10.67 -25.08 -11.13
N SER A 15 -12.00 -24.98 -11.33
CA SER A 15 -12.61 -23.92 -12.18
C SER A 15 -13.00 -22.65 -11.40
N ILE A 16 -13.21 -22.77 -10.08
CA ILE A 16 -13.59 -21.64 -9.23
C ILE A 16 -12.37 -20.74 -8.96
N MET A 17 -11.21 -21.34 -8.70
CA MET A 17 -9.97 -20.58 -8.44
C MET A 17 -9.44 -19.84 -9.67
N THR A 18 -9.75 -20.28 -10.90
CA THR A 18 -9.37 -19.55 -12.13
C THR A 18 -10.15 -18.22 -12.28
N ARG A 19 -11.29 -18.05 -11.60
CA ARG A 19 -12.06 -16.79 -11.61
C ARG A 19 -11.72 -15.85 -10.46
N LEU A 20 -11.07 -16.34 -9.40
CA LEU A 20 -10.65 -15.55 -8.24
C LEU A 20 -9.18 -15.15 -8.43
N ARG A 21 -8.96 -13.99 -9.06
CA ARG A 21 -7.61 -13.42 -9.18
C ARG A 21 -7.21 -12.80 -7.83
N PRO A 22 -6.08 -13.21 -7.21
CA PRO A 22 -5.58 -12.55 -6.01
C PRO A 22 -5.33 -11.06 -6.29
N ASN A 23 -5.86 -10.18 -5.44
CA ASN A 23 -5.63 -8.76 -5.53
C ASN A 23 -5.63 -8.11 -4.14
N ILE A 24 -4.99 -6.94 -4.06
CA ILE A 24 -5.18 -5.99 -2.97
C ILE A 24 -5.91 -4.81 -3.60
N SER A 25 -7.16 -4.59 -3.21
CA SER A 25 -7.94 -3.46 -3.70
C SER A 25 -7.88 -2.28 -2.73
N PHE A 26 -7.81 -2.57 -1.44
CA PHE A 26 -7.71 -1.58 -0.36
C PHE A 26 -6.54 -1.91 0.55
N VAL A 27 -5.86 -0.86 1.00
CA VAL A 27 -4.99 -0.90 2.17
C VAL A 27 -5.61 0.02 3.20
N THR A 28 -6.04 -0.52 4.34
CA THR A 28 -6.69 0.26 5.41
C THR A 28 -5.73 0.48 6.56
N LEU A 29 -5.49 1.75 6.90
CA LEU A 29 -4.69 2.16 8.05
C LEU A 29 -5.60 2.48 9.24
N GLY A 30 -5.33 1.82 10.37
CA GLY A 30 -5.97 2.07 11.65
C GLY A 30 -5.36 3.30 12.34
N VAL A 31 -5.95 4.47 12.10
CA VAL A 31 -5.42 5.76 12.58
C VAL A 31 -6.04 6.18 13.92
N GLU A 32 -5.29 6.90 14.75
CA GLU A 32 -5.76 7.38 16.05
C GLU A 32 -6.76 8.53 15.90
N ASP A 33 -6.44 9.50 15.05
CA ASP A 33 -7.26 10.68 14.76
C ASP A 33 -7.50 10.78 13.24
N LEU A 34 -8.74 10.49 12.83
CA LEU A 34 -9.10 10.45 11.41
C LEU A 34 -8.90 11.80 10.71
N GLN A 35 -9.24 12.92 11.37
CA GLN A 35 -9.14 14.23 10.73
C GLN A 35 -7.67 14.64 10.57
N ARG A 36 -6.83 14.42 11.58
CA ARG A 36 -5.39 14.66 11.50
C ARG A 36 -4.75 13.88 10.35
N SER A 37 -5.12 12.61 10.18
CA SER A 37 -4.59 11.80 9.08
C SER A 37 -5.12 12.28 7.72
N ARG A 38 -6.40 12.65 7.61
CA ARG A 38 -6.95 13.24 6.37
C ARG A 38 -6.17 14.49 5.96
N ASP A 39 -5.95 15.40 6.90
CA ASP A 39 -5.23 16.65 6.65
C ASP A 39 -3.80 16.37 6.15
N PHE A 40 -3.11 15.41 6.77
CA PHE A 40 -1.77 14.98 6.33
C PHE A 40 -1.78 14.45 4.89
N TYR A 41 -2.67 13.51 4.56
CA TYR A 41 -2.69 12.90 3.23
C TYR A 41 -3.15 13.89 2.14
N CYS A 42 -4.10 14.77 2.44
CA CYS A 42 -4.47 15.87 1.55
C CYS A 42 -3.30 16.85 1.33
N ALA A 43 -2.55 17.20 2.38
CA ALA A 43 -1.37 18.06 2.27
C ALA A 43 -0.23 17.40 1.47
N MET A 44 -0.11 16.08 1.54
CA MET A 44 0.75 15.27 0.67
C MET A 44 0.30 15.25 -0.80
N GLY A 45 -0.85 15.86 -1.12
CA GLY A 45 -1.37 15.99 -2.48
C GLY A 45 -2.31 14.86 -2.89
N LEU A 46 -2.70 13.95 -1.98
CA LEU A 46 -3.66 12.90 -2.29
C LEU A 46 -5.07 13.50 -2.39
N GLN A 47 -5.84 13.02 -3.35
CA GLN A 47 -7.22 13.43 -3.54
C GLN A 47 -8.15 12.53 -2.76
N GLU A 48 -8.85 13.11 -1.80
CA GLU A 48 -9.89 12.38 -1.06
C GLU A 48 -11.08 12.06 -1.97
N HIS A 49 -11.54 10.82 -1.92
CA HIS A 49 -12.64 10.33 -2.72
C HIS A 49 -14.00 10.84 -2.19
N PRO A 50 -14.96 11.23 -3.06
CA PRO A 50 -16.30 11.72 -2.64
C PRO A 50 -17.16 10.75 -1.81
N ARG A 51 -16.72 9.50 -1.63
CA ARG A 51 -17.42 8.49 -0.82
C ARG A 51 -16.89 8.40 0.62
N SER A 52 -15.85 9.16 0.94
CA SER A 52 -15.45 9.40 2.33
C SER A 52 -16.58 10.04 3.12
N ASN A 53 -16.56 9.84 4.43
CA ASN A 53 -17.49 10.43 5.38
C ASN A 53 -16.82 10.58 6.75
N ASP A 54 -17.58 10.99 7.76
CA ASP A 54 -17.07 11.26 9.11
C ASP A 54 -16.46 10.05 9.83
N HIS A 55 -16.67 8.83 9.31
CA HIS A 55 -16.16 7.60 9.90
C HIS A 55 -14.98 6.99 9.14
N VAL A 56 -14.82 7.31 7.85
CA VAL A 56 -13.81 6.68 6.99
C VAL A 56 -13.41 7.60 5.85
N ALA A 57 -12.13 7.64 5.52
CA ALA A 57 -11.60 8.37 4.37
C ALA A 57 -10.99 7.41 3.35
N PHE A 58 -11.13 7.70 2.06
CA PHE A 58 -10.55 6.94 0.96
C PHE A 58 -9.75 7.85 0.02
N PHE A 59 -8.61 7.37 -0.49
CA PHE A 59 -7.76 8.07 -1.45
C PHE A 59 -7.41 7.12 -2.61
N ASP A 60 -7.53 7.61 -3.85
CA ASP A 60 -7.13 6.85 -5.04
C ASP A 60 -5.61 6.84 -5.19
N MET A 61 -5.05 5.65 -5.38
CA MET A 61 -3.62 5.37 -5.50
C MET A 61 -3.28 4.66 -6.82
N GLY A 62 -3.94 5.00 -7.94
CA GLY A 62 -3.60 4.46 -9.26
C GLY A 62 -4.10 3.03 -9.49
N GLY A 63 -5.21 2.66 -8.85
CA GLY A 63 -5.83 1.34 -8.95
C GLY A 63 -5.88 0.54 -7.64
N GLN A 64 -5.33 1.08 -6.56
CA GLN A 64 -5.64 0.68 -5.19
C GLN A 64 -6.26 1.87 -4.46
N LEU A 65 -7.00 1.59 -3.38
CA LEU A 65 -7.52 2.60 -2.48
C LEU A 65 -6.78 2.55 -1.15
N LEU A 66 -6.23 3.68 -0.73
CA LEU A 66 -5.80 3.86 0.65
C LEU A 66 -7.02 4.26 1.47
N ALA A 67 -7.32 3.53 2.52
CA ALA A 67 -8.41 3.83 3.45
C ALA A 67 -7.86 4.22 4.82
N LEU A 68 -8.46 5.22 5.46
CA LEU A 68 -8.19 5.59 6.84
C LEU A 68 -9.43 5.29 7.67
N PHE A 69 -9.27 4.53 8.74
CA PHE A 69 -10.37 4.16 9.62
C PHE A 69 -9.90 4.26 11.08
N PRO A 70 -10.68 4.85 12.02
CA PRO A 70 -10.27 4.92 13.42
C PRO A 70 -9.87 3.56 13.97
N ARG A 71 -8.67 3.48 14.54
CA ARG A 71 -7.99 2.23 14.91
C ARG A 71 -8.85 1.32 15.77
N ASN A 72 -9.53 1.88 16.76
CA ASN A 72 -10.41 1.13 17.66
C ASN A 72 -11.66 0.62 16.93
N ALA A 73 -12.20 1.38 15.99
CA ALA A 73 -13.34 0.97 15.18
C ALA A 73 -12.95 -0.16 14.21
N LEU A 74 -11.80 -0.03 13.54
CA LEU A 74 -11.23 -1.09 12.69
C LEU A 74 -11.00 -2.39 13.47
N ALA A 75 -10.39 -2.30 14.65
CA ALA A 75 -10.16 -3.46 15.51
C ALA A 75 -11.47 -4.14 15.95
N THR A 76 -12.47 -3.33 16.28
CA THR A 76 -13.83 -3.81 16.63
C THR A 76 -14.50 -4.52 15.46
N ASP A 77 -14.42 -3.95 14.25
CA ASP A 77 -14.98 -4.53 13.02
C ASP A 77 -14.36 -5.89 12.68
N VAL A 78 -13.04 -6.02 12.85
CA VAL A 78 -12.31 -7.28 12.64
C VAL A 78 -12.52 -8.28 13.78
N GLY A 79 -12.85 -7.82 14.99
CA GLY A 79 -13.01 -8.66 16.18
C GLY A 79 -11.70 -9.01 16.88
N VAL A 80 -10.71 -8.12 16.83
CA VAL A 80 -9.40 -8.27 17.47
C VAL A 80 -9.06 -7.06 18.35
N SER A 81 -8.01 -7.17 19.18
CA SER A 81 -7.51 -6.01 19.92
C SER A 81 -6.84 -5.00 18.98
N PRO A 82 -6.97 -3.68 19.24
CA PRO A 82 -6.28 -2.68 18.45
C PRO A 82 -4.75 -2.84 18.60
N GLY A 83 -4.05 -2.82 17.47
CA GLY A 83 -2.59 -2.84 17.43
C GLY A 83 -1.97 -1.50 17.80
N SER A 84 -0.65 -1.41 17.67
CA SER A 84 0.06 -0.12 17.68
C SER A 84 0.99 -0.05 16.48
N THR A 85 1.38 1.16 16.11
CA THR A 85 2.42 1.43 15.11
C THR A 85 3.84 1.41 15.72
N THR A 86 4.00 0.84 16.91
CA THR A 86 5.31 0.66 17.53
C THR A 86 6.04 -0.51 16.88
N GLY A 87 7.22 -0.24 16.32
CA GLY A 87 8.01 -1.22 15.59
C GLY A 87 7.64 -1.27 14.10
N LEU A 88 8.58 -1.76 13.27
CA LEU A 88 8.41 -1.83 11.83
C LEU A 88 8.17 -3.27 11.38
N THR A 89 7.01 -3.53 10.80
CA THR A 89 6.66 -4.83 10.21
C THR A 89 6.20 -4.71 8.75
N THR A 90 5.89 -3.50 8.30
CA THR A 90 5.35 -3.23 6.96
C THR A 90 5.73 -1.81 6.54
N THR A 91 5.98 -1.63 5.24
CA THR A 91 6.15 -0.33 4.62
C THR A 91 5.11 -0.14 3.52
N LEU A 92 4.69 1.10 3.30
CA LEU A 92 3.95 1.51 2.11
C LEU A 92 4.94 2.16 1.15
N SER A 93 5.15 1.58 -0.03
CA SER A 93 6.20 2.04 -0.93
C SER A 93 5.65 2.81 -2.12
N GLN A 94 6.27 3.95 -2.42
CA GLN A 94 6.06 4.74 -3.62
C GLN A 94 7.36 4.83 -4.42
N ASN A 95 7.33 4.37 -5.67
CA ASN A 95 8.45 4.55 -6.57
C ASN A 95 8.39 5.91 -7.27
N VAL A 96 9.53 6.57 -7.37
CA VAL A 96 9.71 7.84 -8.09
C VAL A 96 10.51 7.63 -9.37
N ARG A 97 10.32 8.53 -10.34
CA ARG A 97 11.01 8.46 -11.64
C ARG A 97 12.43 9.01 -11.57
N GLU A 98 12.65 10.05 -10.76
CA GLU A 98 13.97 10.64 -10.56
C GLU A 98 14.50 10.37 -9.16
N ARG A 99 15.81 10.12 -9.04
CA ARG A 99 16.45 9.91 -7.74
C ARG A 99 16.26 11.11 -6.80
N ALA A 100 16.27 12.33 -7.34
CA ALA A 100 16.13 13.56 -6.57
C ALA A 100 14.72 13.73 -5.96
N ASP A 101 13.70 13.03 -6.47
CA ASP A 101 12.35 13.09 -5.91
C ASP A 101 12.23 12.41 -4.56
N ILE A 102 13.20 11.54 -4.19
CA ILE A 102 13.25 10.96 -2.85
C ILE A 102 13.35 12.08 -1.82
N ASP A 103 14.38 12.92 -1.92
CA ASP A 103 14.63 13.98 -0.96
C ASP A 103 13.48 15.01 -0.94
N ARG A 104 12.93 15.34 -2.13
CA ARG A 104 11.77 16.24 -2.26
C ARG A 104 10.55 15.71 -1.51
N LEU A 105 10.20 14.44 -1.69
CA LEU A 105 9.03 13.86 -1.03
C LEU A 105 9.23 13.64 0.47
N LEU A 106 10.44 13.25 0.90
CA LEU A 106 10.76 13.16 2.33
C LEU A 106 10.59 14.50 3.03
N GLN A 107 11.11 15.56 2.42
CA GLN A 107 11.03 16.91 2.96
C GLN A 107 9.58 17.44 2.96
N HIS A 108 8.84 17.23 1.87
CA HIS A 108 7.42 17.59 1.79
C HIS A 108 6.59 16.86 2.87
N ALA A 109 6.86 15.57 3.09
CA ALA A 109 6.21 14.80 4.14
C ALA A 109 6.50 15.36 5.54
N ALA A 110 7.75 15.77 5.81
CA ALA A 110 8.10 16.42 7.07
C ALA A 110 7.35 17.74 7.27
N GLU A 111 7.24 18.56 6.22
CA GLU A 111 6.50 19.82 6.23
C GLU A 111 5.00 19.63 6.47
N CYS A 112 4.43 18.52 6.00
CA CYS A 112 3.03 18.14 6.25
C CYS A 112 2.78 17.56 7.65
N GLY A 113 3.81 17.38 8.48
CA GLY A 113 3.70 16.83 9.84
C GLY A 113 4.09 15.36 9.98
N GLY A 114 4.68 14.77 8.93
CA GLY A 114 5.36 13.49 9.00
C GLY A 114 6.73 13.60 9.67
N ARG A 115 7.40 12.46 9.86
CA ARG A 115 8.75 12.39 10.43
C ARG A 115 9.68 11.60 9.52
N ILE A 116 10.76 12.22 9.06
CA ILE A 116 11.82 11.49 8.35
C ILE A 116 12.44 10.47 9.30
N LEU A 117 12.40 9.20 8.91
CA LEU A 117 13.02 8.09 9.65
C LEU A 117 14.42 7.79 9.11
N GLN A 118 14.61 7.94 7.80
CA GLN A 118 15.90 7.76 7.16
C GLN A 118 15.99 8.56 5.86
N GLU A 119 17.07 9.32 5.73
CA GLU A 119 17.46 10.01 4.49
C GLU A 119 17.75 9.03 3.34
N ALA A 120 17.79 9.56 2.12
CA ALA A 120 18.07 8.79 0.93
C ALA A 120 19.42 8.03 1.02
N SER A 121 19.36 6.71 0.86
CA SER A 121 20.56 5.84 0.87
C SER A 121 20.39 4.62 -0.02
N ALA A 122 21.51 4.09 -0.51
CA ALA A 122 21.53 2.90 -1.36
C ALA A 122 21.46 1.63 -0.49
N PRO A 123 20.47 0.74 -0.69
CA PRO A 123 20.43 -0.55 -0.01
C PRO A 123 21.29 -1.61 -0.73
N PRO A 124 21.61 -2.74 -0.08
CA PRO A 124 22.42 -3.81 -0.68
C PRO A 124 21.86 -4.44 -1.96
N TRP A 125 20.54 -4.38 -2.16
CA TRP A 125 19.84 -4.93 -3.32
C TRP A 125 19.66 -3.94 -4.49
N GLY A 126 20.28 -2.75 -4.39
CA GLY A 126 20.29 -1.76 -5.46
C GLY A 126 19.19 -0.70 -5.39
N GLY A 127 19.32 0.33 -6.22
CA GLY A 127 18.49 1.54 -6.17
C GLY A 127 18.89 2.50 -5.05
N VAL A 128 17.99 3.43 -4.73
CA VAL A 128 18.09 4.38 -3.61
C VAL A 128 16.71 4.48 -2.98
N ARG A 129 16.64 4.55 -1.66
CA ARG A 129 15.37 4.73 -0.94
C ARG A 129 15.53 5.67 0.26
N GLY A 130 14.44 6.21 0.74
CA GLY A 130 14.34 6.90 2.03
C GLY A 130 13.03 6.52 2.72
N TYR A 131 12.92 6.83 4.01
CA TYR A 131 11.72 6.51 4.79
C TYR A 131 11.23 7.70 5.59
N PHE A 132 9.91 7.86 5.65
CA PHE A 132 9.23 8.72 6.61
C PHE A 132 8.12 7.95 7.32
N ALA A 133 7.69 8.43 8.48
CA ALA A 133 6.48 8.02 9.14
C ALA A 133 5.41 9.10 8.97
N ASP A 134 4.17 8.68 8.71
CA ASP A 134 3.00 9.57 8.83
C ASP A 134 2.77 9.98 10.31
N PRO A 135 1.78 10.84 10.60
CA PRO A 135 1.50 11.28 11.98
C PRO A 135 1.13 10.16 12.96
N ASP A 136 0.71 9.01 12.43
CA ASP A 136 0.31 7.83 13.21
C ASP A 136 1.42 6.79 13.31
N GLY A 137 2.55 6.98 12.63
CA GLY A 137 3.71 6.08 12.66
C GLY A 137 3.76 5.05 11.54
N PHE A 138 2.82 5.08 10.58
CA PHE A 138 2.87 4.19 9.42
C PHE A 138 4.06 4.58 8.54
N THR A 139 4.92 3.59 8.24
CA THR A 139 6.17 3.84 7.54
C THR A 139 5.97 3.82 6.03
N TRP A 140 6.37 4.90 5.40
CA TRP A 140 6.42 5.06 3.95
C TRP A 140 7.85 4.95 3.44
N GLU A 141 8.02 4.21 2.34
CA GLU A 141 9.26 4.13 1.58
C GLU A 141 9.11 4.95 0.30
N ILE A 142 10.04 5.87 0.07
CA ILE A 142 10.18 6.53 -1.23
C ILE A 142 11.40 5.94 -1.92
N ALA A 143 11.19 5.27 -3.05
CA ALA A 143 12.21 4.48 -3.72
C ALA A 143 12.44 4.93 -5.16
N TRP A 144 13.71 5.00 -5.55
CA TRP A 144 14.12 5.14 -6.93
C TRP A 144 14.94 3.93 -7.33
N ASN A 145 14.57 3.30 -8.44
CA ASN A 145 15.35 2.23 -9.04
C ASN A 145 15.27 2.35 -10.57
N PRO A 146 16.40 2.50 -11.27
CA PRO A 146 16.41 2.68 -12.73
C PRO A 146 15.86 1.46 -13.50
N ALA A 147 15.81 0.27 -12.87
CA ALA A 147 15.23 -0.93 -13.46
C ALA A 147 13.70 -1.05 -13.24
N THR A 148 13.10 -0.13 -12.48
CA THR A 148 11.66 -0.12 -12.24
C THR A 148 10.94 0.66 -13.34
N VAL A 149 9.98 0.00 -13.99
CA VAL A 149 9.09 0.66 -14.97
C VAL A 149 7.87 1.19 -14.24
N ILE A 150 7.61 2.49 -14.39
CA ILE A 150 6.42 3.17 -13.88
C ILE A 150 5.59 3.61 -15.09
N ASP A 151 4.41 3.03 -15.29
CA ASP A 151 3.53 3.41 -16.40
C ASP A 151 2.86 4.78 -16.18
N GLU A 152 2.07 5.26 -17.15
CA GLU A 152 1.42 6.57 -17.10
C GLU A 152 0.44 6.70 -15.92
N ASP A 153 -0.14 5.59 -15.48
CA ASP A 153 -1.05 5.51 -14.33
C ASP A 153 -0.29 5.36 -12.99
N GLY A 154 1.05 5.39 -13.01
CA GLY A 154 1.89 5.25 -11.82
C GLY A 154 2.11 3.81 -11.37
N ARG A 155 1.66 2.80 -12.13
CA ARG A 155 1.80 1.39 -11.72
C ARG A 155 3.23 0.91 -11.93
N VAL A 156 3.73 0.24 -10.92
CA VAL A 156 5.09 -0.30 -10.88
C VAL A 156 5.13 -1.71 -11.46
N ARG A 157 6.08 -1.93 -12.36
CA ARG A 157 6.52 -3.26 -12.78
C ARG A 157 8.00 -3.39 -12.47
N LEU A 158 8.35 -4.44 -11.74
CA LEU A 158 9.76 -4.83 -11.62
C LEU A 158 10.20 -5.33 -12.99
N GLY A 159 11.23 -4.70 -13.56
CA GLY A 159 11.91 -5.27 -14.71
C GLY A 159 12.50 -6.63 -14.31
N GLY A 160 12.28 -7.64 -15.14
CA GLY A 160 13.12 -8.83 -15.15
C GLY A 160 14.25 -8.59 -16.14
N SER A 161 15.44 -9.14 -15.90
CA SER A 161 16.27 -9.57 -17.02
C SER A 161 15.40 -10.53 -17.84
N GLU A 162 15.05 -10.15 -19.06
CA GLU A 162 14.71 -11.16 -20.06
C GLU A 162 16.00 -11.97 -20.27
N ASP A 163 16.05 -13.15 -19.67
CA ASP A 163 16.76 -14.31 -20.22
C ASP A 163 15.70 -15.33 -20.68
#